data_AF-A0A7C2NTX4-F1
#
_entry.id   AF-A0A7C2NTX4-F1
#
_cell.length_a   1.000
_cell.length_b   1.000
_cell.length_c   1.000
_cell.angle_alpha   90.00
_cell.angle_beta   90.00
_cell.angle_gamma   90.00
#
_symmetry.space_group_name_H-M   'P 1'
#
loop_
_entity.id
_entity.type
_entity.pdbx_description
1 polymer ?
#
loop_
_entity_poly.entity_id
_entity_poly.type
_entity_poly.pdbx_seq_one_letter_code
_entity_poly.pdbx_strand_id
1 'polypeptide(L)'
;MNQDTVVNEQIDSGERLIEALSAEGFNVGVGFWAKPTEEGKWFLYLASDLVDSDGPAVAYRLVHDVMRKTPDLWIDPLEVKVLGLKDSLALDAMNVTRPKVPDSPFAVRTPKPFQGMTRFGGATLGGVSIDGAYIYPPSATNVGT
;
A
#
# COMPACT_ATOMS: atom_id res chain seq x y z
N MET A 1 -8.29 12.23 20.19
CA MET A 1 -8.47 11.07 19.30
C MET A 1 -7.10 10.45 19.11
N ASN A 2 -6.94 9.15 19.35
CA ASN A 2 -5.65 8.48 19.26
C ASN A 2 -5.23 8.38 17.80
N GLN A 3 -4.00 8.78 17.49
CA GLN A 3 -3.42 8.68 16.14
C GLN A 3 -3.50 7.23 15.61
N ASP A 4 -3.45 6.24 16.50
CA ASP A 4 -3.60 4.82 16.18
C ASP A 4 -4.99 4.42 15.66
N THR A 5 -6.07 5.10 16.08
CA THR A 5 -7.43 4.78 15.63
C THR A 5 -7.66 5.23 14.18
N VAL A 6 -7.21 6.44 13.84
CA VAL A 6 -7.31 7.00 12.48
C VAL A 6 -6.50 6.16 11.50
N VAL A 7 -5.31 5.71 11.91
CA VAL A 7 -4.46 4.84 11.10
C VAL A 7 -5.15 3.49 10.80
N ASN A 8 -5.93 2.93 11.73
CA ASN A 8 -6.66 1.68 11.48
C ASN A 8 -7.80 1.84 10.46
N GLU A 9 -8.59 2.92 10.52
CA GLU A 9 -9.67 3.16 9.54
C GLU A 9 -9.13 3.48 8.14
N GLN A 10 -8.00 4.18 8.07
CA GLN A 10 -7.25 4.39 6.82
C GLN A 10 -6.72 3.08 6.25
N ILE A 11 -6.20 2.20 7.12
CA ILE A 11 -5.72 0.88 6.68
C ILE A 11 -6.87 0.02 6.14
N ASP A 12 -8.02 -0.04 6.81
CA ASP A 12 -9.18 -0.79 6.34
C ASP A 12 -9.71 -0.24 5.00
N SER A 13 -9.79 1.09 4.90
CA SER A 13 -10.18 1.78 3.65
C SER A 13 -9.20 1.49 2.52
N GLY A 14 -7.90 1.32 2.83
CA GLY A 14 -6.88 1.04 1.83
C GLY A 14 -7.02 -0.35 1.22
N GLU A 15 -7.37 -1.35 2.04
CA GLU A 15 -7.67 -2.70 1.55
C GLU A 15 -8.89 -2.68 0.63
N ARG A 16 -9.99 -2.05 1.07
CA ARG A 16 -11.21 -1.93 0.25
C ARG A 16 -10.96 -1.22 -1.08
N LEU A 17 -10.12 -0.18 -1.09
CA LEU A 17 -9.74 0.50 -2.31
C LEU A 17 -8.94 -0.42 -3.24
N ILE A 18 -7.98 -1.20 -2.71
CA ILE A 18 -7.21 -2.17 -3.50
C ILE A 18 -8.13 -3.25 -4.09
N GLU A 19 -9.09 -3.76 -3.32
CA GLU A 19 -10.07 -4.73 -3.80
C GLU A 19 -10.97 -4.15 -4.89
N ALA A 20 -11.48 -2.93 -4.70
CA ALA A 20 -12.32 -2.23 -5.68
C ALA A 20 -11.54 -1.94 -6.98
N LEU A 21 -10.26 -1.56 -6.88
CA LEU A 21 -9.38 -1.39 -8.03
C LEU A 21 -9.17 -2.69 -8.79
N SER A 22 -8.91 -3.78 -8.06
CA SER A 22 -8.77 -5.10 -8.67
C SER A 22 -10.04 -5.55 -9.38
N ALA A 23 -11.22 -5.23 -8.85
CA ALA A 23 -12.50 -5.54 -9.48
C ALA A 23 -12.74 -4.77 -10.79
N GLU A 24 -12.22 -3.54 -10.89
CA GLU A 24 -12.29 -2.71 -12.11
C GLU A 24 -11.15 -3.02 -13.11
N GLY A 25 -10.36 -4.07 -12.87
CA GLY A 25 -9.26 -4.52 -13.74
C GLY A 25 -7.95 -3.74 -13.56
N PHE A 26 -7.83 -2.91 -12.52
CA PHE A 26 -6.58 -2.26 -12.17
C PHE A 26 -5.72 -3.22 -11.34
N ASN A 27 -4.67 -3.75 -11.95
CA ASN A 27 -3.77 -4.70 -11.30
C ASN A 27 -2.84 -3.98 -10.30
N VAL A 28 -3.13 -4.13 -9.01
CA VAL A 28 -2.28 -3.64 -7.92
C VAL A 28 -1.26 -4.71 -7.56
N GLY A 29 0.00 -4.54 -8.00
CA GLY A 29 1.06 -5.50 -7.68
C GLY A 29 1.53 -5.41 -6.23
N VAL A 30 1.55 -4.20 -5.66
CA VAL A 30 1.72 -3.99 -4.21
C VAL A 30 1.03 -2.71 -3.77
N GLY A 31 0.30 -2.78 -2.66
CA GLY A 31 -0.21 -1.61 -1.95
C GLY A 31 0.48 -1.49 -0.60
N PHE A 32 0.77 -0.26 -0.17
CA PHE A 32 1.29 -0.02 1.19
C PHE A 32 1.05 1.41 1.66
N TRP A 33 0.79 1.57 2.95
CA TRP A 33 0.92 2.85 3.62
C TRP A 33 2.37 3.09 3.99
N ALA A 34 2.89 4.28 3.74
CA ALA A 34 4.17 4.70 4.30
C ALA A 34 4.08 6.13 4.82
N LYS A 35 4.85 6.42 5.87
CA LYS A 35 5.01 7.74 6.44
C LYS A 35 6.44 8.23 6.18
N PRO A 36 6.70 8.96 5.08
CA PRO A 36 8.00 9.56 4.84
C PRO A 36 8.36 10.53 5.96
N THR A 37 9.58 10.43 6.46
CA THR A 37 10.05 11.28 7.58
C THR A 37 10.02 12.76 7.21
N GLU A 38 10.31 13.11 5.95
CA GLU A 38 10.28 14.48 5.47
C GLU A 38 8.87 15.08 5.44
N GLU A 39 7.88 14.30 5.02
CA GLU A 39 6.50 14.76 4.89
C GLU A 39 5.71 14.63 6.21
N GLY A 40 6.12 13.71 7.10
CA GLY A 40 5.55 13.55 8.43
C GLY A 40 4.08 13.09 8.44
N LYS A 41 3.54 12.65 7.31
CA LYS A 41 2.16 12.15 7.15
C LYS A 41 2.10 10.84 6.38
N TRP A 42 1.01 10.09 6.59
CA TRP A 42 0.77 8.81 5.94
C TRP A 42 0.29 9.01 4.51
N PHE A 43 0.83 8.20 3.61
CA PHE A 43 0.38 8.13 2.22
C PHE A 43 0.16 6.68 1.83
N LEU A 44 -0.87 6.45 1.03
CA LEU A 44 -1.15 5.16 0.42
C LEU A 44 -0.45 5.11 -0.94
N TYR A 45 0.52 4.21 -1.06
CA TYR A 45 1.26 3.95 -2.28
C TYR A 45 0.66 2.71 -2.97
N LEU A 46 0.28 2.86 -4.23
CA LEU A 46 -0.28 1.79 -5.07
C LEU A 46 0.61 1.57 -6.28
N ALA A 47 1.30 0.43 -6.31
CA ALA A 47 2.17 0.07 -7.42
C ALA A 47 1.41 -0.78 -8.45
N SER A 48 1.47 -0.37 -9.72
CA SER A 48 0.77 -1.03 -10.82
C SER A 48 1.61 -1.03 -12.10
N ASP A 49 1.51 -2.11 -12.87
CA ASP A 49 2.07 -2.24 -14.22
C ASP A 49 1.45 -1.26 -15.21
N LEU A 50 0.22 -0.80 -14.94
CA LEU A 50 -0.44 0.23 -15.74
C LEU A 50 0.34 1.55 -15.73
N VAL A 51 0.95 1.90 -14.59
CA VAL A 51 1.80 3.11 -14.51
C VAL A 51 3.02 2.97 -15.40
N ASP A 52 3.62 1.78 -15.46
CA ASP A 52 4.78 1.49 -16.32
C ASP A 52 4.42 1.46 -17.81
N SER A 53 3.17 1.09 -18.15
CA SER A 53 2.72 0.87 -19.53
C SER A 53 2.05 2.09 -20.15
N ASP A 54 1.09 2.69 -19.45
CA ASP A 54 0.23 3.80 -19.92
C ASP A 54 0.53 5.13 -19.22
N GLY A 55 1.39 5.09 -18.19
CA GLY A 55 1.83 6.27 -17.45
C GLY A 55 0.97 6.60 -16.22
N PRO A 56 1.49 7.43 -15.31
CA PRO A 56 0.86 7.72 -14.02
C PRO A 56 -0.48 8.46 -14.15
N ALA A 57 -0.66 9.30 -15.17
CA ALA A 57 -1.89 10.06 -15.36
C ALA A 57 -3.11 9.16 -15.61
N VAL A 58 -2.94 8.08 -16.37
CA VAL A 58 -3.99 7.10 -16.65
C VAL A 58 -4.34 6.34 -15.36
N ALA A 59 -3.32 5.91 -14.62
CA ALA A 59 -3.50 5.24 -13.33
C ALA A 59 -4.23 6.12 -12.31
N TYR A 60 -3.81 7.38 -12.14
CA TYR A 60 -4.49 8.34 -11.25
C TYR A 60 -5.96 8.53 -11.61
N ARG A 61 -6.28 8.61 -12.90
CA ARG A 61 -7.66 8.76 -13.36
C ARG A 61 -8.53 7.57 -12.95
N LEU A 62 -8.04 6.35 -13.10
CA LEU A 62 -8.76 5.14 -12.69
C LEU A 62 -8.92 5.10 -11.17
N VAL A 63 -7.85 5.36 -10.42
CA VAL A 63 -7.90 5.40 -8.96
C VAL A 63 -8.94 6.40 -8.47
N HIS A 64 -8.94 7.62 -9.00
CA HIS A 64 -9.94 8.63 -8.64
C HIS A 64 -11.36 8.22 -9.04
N ASP A 65 -11.53 7.50 -10.16
CA ASP A 65 -12.84 7.01 -10.57
C ASP A 65 -13.38 5.97 -9.59
N VAL A 66 -12.54 5.01 -9.19
CA VAL A 66 -12.90 3.99 -8.19
C VAL A 66 -13.17 4.62 -6.84
N MET A 67 -12.33 5.53 -6.36
CA MET A 67 -12.56 6.25 -5.09
C MET A 67 -13.88 7.02 -5.09
N ARG A 68 -14.33 7.56 -6.23
CA ARG A 68 -15.64 8.22 -6.33
C ARG A 68 -16.82 7.23 -6.31
N LYS A 69 -16.61 6.01 -6.81
CA LYS A 69 -17.62 4.94 -6.82
C LYS A 69 -17.70 4.20 -5.49
N THR A 70 -16.65 4.24 -4.68
CA THR A 70 -16.56 3.61 -3.37
C THR A 70 -16.75 4.67 -2.27
N PRO A 71 -17.98 4.92 -1.79
CA PRO A 71 -18.21 5.86 -0.70
C PRO A 71 -17.59 5.34 0.61
N ASP A 72 -17.45 6.24 1.59
CA ASP A 72 -16.99 5.92 2.96
C ASP A 72 -15.54 5.44 3.07
N LEU A 73 -14.68 5.80 2.11
CA LEU A 73 -13.23 5.65 2.25
C LEU A 73 -12.68 6.77 3.14
N TRP A 74 -11.99 6.40 4.22
CA TRP A 74 -11.30 7.33 5.12
C TRP A 74 -9.94 7.78 4.54
N ILE A 75 -9.88 7.97 3.23
CA ILE A 75 -8.65 8.26 2.49
C ILE A 75 -8.87 9.52 1.68
N ASP A 76 -8.02 10.53 1.89
CA ASP A 76 -8.02 11.69 1.02
C ASP A 76 -7.35 11.32 -0.32
N PRO A 77 -7.94 11.68 -1.48
CA PRO A 77 -7.32 11.41 -2.78
C PRO A 77 -5.90 11.98 -2.92
N LEU A 78 -5.56 13.06 -2.20
CA LEU A 78 -4.22 13.66 -2.19
C LEU A 78 -3.21 12.85 -1.36
N GLU A 79 -3.68 11.93 -0.53
CA GLU A 79 -2.86 10.99 0.24
C GLU A 79 -2.56 9.72 -0.55
N VAL A 80 -3.15 9.54 -1.74
CA VAL A 80 -2.89 8.40 -2.63
C VAL A 80 -1.81 8.74 -3.65
N LYS A 81 -0.78 7.90 -3.72
CA LYS A 81 0.32 7.99 -4.68
C LYS A 81 0.35 6.72 -5.53
N VAL A 82 0.35 6.85 -6.85
CA VAL A 82 0.51 5.71 -7.77
C VAL A 82 1.94 5.67 -8.30
N LEU A 83 2.49 4.47 -8.40
CA LEU A 83 3.86 4.23 -8.82
C LEU A 83 3.93 3.03 -9.76
N GLY A 84 4.99 2.97 -10.57
CA GLY A 84 5.29 1.80 -11.39
C GLY A 84 5.79 0.64 -10.53
N LEU A 85 5.64 -0.59 -11.01
CA LEU A 85 6.25 -1.76 -10.36
C LEU A 85 7.77 -1.74 -10.43
N LYS A 86 8.34 -0.97 -11.37
CA LYS A 86 9.79 -0.77 -11.50
C LYS A 86 10.34 0.32 -10.58
N ASP A 87 9.49 1.00 -9.84
CA ASP A 87 9.92 2.03 -8.90
C ASP A 87 10.65 1.40 -7.69
N SER A 88 11.69 2.08 -7.21
CA SER A 88 12.52 1.55 -6.11
C SER A 88 11.72 1.34 -4.82
N LEU A 89 10.71 2.18 -4.57
CA LEU A 89 9.82 2.06 -3.41
C LEU A 89 8.89 0.85 -3.55
N ALA A 90 8.33 0.61 -4.74
CA ALA A 90 7.53 -0.57 -5.03
C ALA A 90 8.35 -1.86 -4.86
N LEU A 91 9.55 -1.90 -5.46
CA LEU A 91 10.42 -3.08 -5.42
C LEU A 91 10.81 -3.44 -3.99
N ASP A 92 11.17 -2.47 -3.16
CA ASP A 92 11.49 -2.70 -1.76
C ASP A 92 10.26 -3.17 -0.97
N ALA A 93 9.09 -2.57 -1.18
CA ALA A 93 7.85 -3.00 -0.53
C ALA A 93 7.51 -4.47 -0.87
N MET A 94 7.66 -4.86 -2.15
CA MET A 94 7.49 -6.25 -2.60
C MET A 94 8.54 -7.20 -1.99
N ASN A 95 9.77 -6.74 -1.79
CA ASN A 95 10.81 -7.56 -1.15
C ASN A 95 10.56 -7.75 0.35
N VAL A 96 9.88 -6.81 1.02
CA VAL A 96 9.51 -6.94 2.44
C VAL A 96 8.38 -7.95 2.64
N THR A 97 7.45 -8.08 1.69
CA THR A 97 6.35 -9.08 1.76
C THR A 97 6.76 -10.48 1.33
N ARG A 98 7.89 -10.64 0.63
CA ARG A 98 8.43 -11.97 0.36
C ARG A 98 8.70 -12.67 1.70
N PRO A 99 8.18 -13.89 1.92
CA PRO A 99 8.42 -14.62 3.16
C PRO A 99 9.91 -14.88 3.32
N LYS A 100 10.59 -14.05 4.11
CA LYS A 100 11.88 -14.40 4.69
C LYS A 100 11.57 -15.46 5.74
N VAL A 101 12.13 -16.65 5.52
CA VAL A 101 12.07 -17.85 6.37
C VAL A 101 12.01 -17.50 7.87
N PRO A 102 11.18 -18.21 8.68
CA PRO A 102 10.75 -17.72 9.98
C PRO A 102 11.79 -18.02 11.05
N ASP A 103 12.54 -17.01 11.49
CA ASP A 103 12.95 -16.87 12.89
C ASP A 103 13.69 -15.52 13.03
N SER A 104 12.93 -14.46 13.34
CA SER A 104 13.56 -13.25 13.87
C SER A 104 12.94 -12.96 15.24
N PRO A 105 13.73 -13.06 16.33
CA PRO A 105 13.25 -12.72 17.68
C PRO A 105 12.90 -11.22 17.82
N PHE A 106 13.15 -10.42 16.78
CA PHE A 106 12.79 -8.99 16.69
C PHE A 106 11.56 -8.70 15.82
N ALA A 107 10.83 -9.73 15.36
CA ALA A 107 9.55 -9.52 14.69
C ALA A 107 8.62 -8.76 15.67
N VAL A 108 8.31 -7.52 15.31
CA VAL A 108 7.66 -6.54 16.17
C VAL A 108 6.37 -7.13 16.75
N ARG A 109 6.30 -7.23 18.08
CA ARG A 109 5.15 -7.74 18.87
C ARG A 109 3.98 -6.73 18.92
N THR A 110 3.77 -5.96 17.85
CA THR A 110 2.51 -5.20 17.71
C THR A 110 1.50 -6.14 17.07
N PRO A 111 0.29 -6.30 17.62
CA PRO A 111 -0.76 -7.06 16.94
C PRO A 111 -0.96 -6.46 15.55
N LYS A 112 -0.83 -7.30 14.53
CA LYS A 112 -1.13 -6.92 13.14
C LYS A 112 -2.62 -6.63 13.08
N PRO A 113 -3.05 -5.50 12.48
CA PRO A 113 -4.48 -5.24 12.31
C PRO A 113 -5.14 -6.28 11.38
N PHE A 114 -4.39 -6.88 10.44
CA PHE A 114 -4.87 -7.93 9.52
C PHE A 114 -3.86 -9.07 9.36
N GLN A 115 -4.35 -10.27 9.04
CA GLN A 115 -3.53 -11.46 8.76
C GLN A 115 -2.76 -11.26 7.44
N GLY A 116 -1.42 -11.30 7.50
CA GLY A 116 -0.55 -11.13 6.31
C GLY A 116 0.04 -9.73 6.13
N MET A 117 -0.50 -8.70 6.82
CA MET A 117 0.08 -7.36 6.78
C MET A 117 1.47 -7.32 7.43
N THR A 118 2.39 -6.55 6.87
CA THR A 118 3.73 -6.38 7.43
C THR A 118 3.95 -4.93 7.85
N ARG A 119 4.12 -4.70 9.16
CA ARG A 119 4.62 -3.44 9.69
C ARG A 119 6.13 -3.40 9.48
N PHE A 120 6.60 -2.46 8.68
CA PHE A 120 8.01 -2.23 8.45
C PHE A 120 8.45 -1.02 9.27
N GLY A 121 9.38 -1.25 10.18
CA GLY A 121 10.01 -0.23 11.03
C GLY A 121 11.48 0.04 10.65
N GLY A 122 11.88 -0.31 9.42
CA GLY A 122 13.21 0.04 8.92
C GLY A 122 13.29 1.53 8.62
N ALA A 123 14.50 2.10 8.70
CA ALA A 123 14.72 3.54 8.53
C ALA A 123 14.45 4.04 7.10
N THR A 124 14.54 3.15 6.10
CA THR A 124 14.42 3.51 4.68
C THR A 124 13.66 2.45 3.88
N LEU A 125 12.86 2.89 2.90
CA LEU A 125 12.18 2.07 1.90
C LEU A 125 12.44 2.70 0.52
N GLY A 126 13.00 1.96 -0.44
CA GLY A 126 13.27 2.50 -1.79
C GLY A 126 14.23 3.70 -1.80
N GLY A 127 15.10 3.81 -0.79
CA GLY A 127 15.96 4.98 -0.57
C GLY A 127 15.28 6.17 0.11
N VAL A 128 13.98 6.11 0.41
CA VAL A 128 13.23 7.15 1.13
C VAL A 128 13.23 6.85 2.63
N SER A 129 13.58 7.83 3.45
CA SER A 129 13.50 7.72 4.91
C SER A 129 12.04 7.71 5.37
N ILE A 130 11.67 6.74 6.20
CA ILE A 130 10.29 6.58 6.68
C ILE A 130 10.26 6.39 8.20
N ASP A 131 9.22 6.93 8.83
CA ASP A 131 8.90 6.66 10.24
C ASP A 131 8.19 5.31 10.43
N GLY A 132 7.60 4.79 9.36
CA GLY A 132 6.96 3.48 9.34
C GLY A 132 6.23 3.20 8.04
N ALA A 133 5.99 1.91 7.78
CA ALA A 133 5.16 1.46 6.68
C ALA A 133 4.28 0.28 7.09
N TYR A 134 3.11 0.19 6.47
CA TYR A 134 2.20 -0.94 6.53
C TYR A 134 1.97 -1.48 5.13
N ILE A 135 2.45 -2.69 4.87
CA ILE A 135 2.42 -3.27 3.52
C ILE A 135 1.33 -4.33 3.46
N TYR A 136 0.43 -4.20 2.49
CA TYR A 136 -0.63 -5.16 2.23
C TYR A 136 -0.06 -6.41 1.56
N PRO A 137 -0.66 -7.60 1.78
CA PRO A 137 -0.33 -8.75 0.97
C PRO A 137 -0.60 -8.45 -0.51
N PRO A 138 0.20 -9.01 -1.43
CA PRO A 138 -0.13 -8.90 -2.84
C PRO A 138 -1.53 -9.47 -3.06
N SER A 139 -2.40 -8.70 -3.70
CA SER A 139 -3.73 -9.14 -4.12
C SER A 139 -3.50 -10.42 -4.92
N ALA A 140 -3.93 -11.57 -4.41
CA ALA A 140 -3.82 -12.81 -5.16
C ALA A 140 -4.65 -12.61 -6.41
N THR A 141 -3.99 -12.34 -7.55
CA THR A 141 -4.60 -12.47 -8.86
C THR A 141 -5.18 -13.87 -8.85
N ASN A 142 -6.52 -13.98 -8.82
CA ASN A 142 -7.18 -15.25 -9.06
C ASN A 142 -6.85 -15.60 -10.51
N VAL A 143 -5.71 -16.26 -10.71
CA VAL A 143 -5.38 -16.94 -11.95
C VAL A 143 -6.29 -18.16 -11.95
N GLY A 144 -7.51 -17.95 -12.47
CA GLY A 144 -8.47 -19.01 -12.70
C GLY A 144 -7.78 -20.12 -13.49
N THR A 145 -7.81 -21.31 -12.93
CA THR A 145 -7.36 -22.56 -13.57
C THR A 145 -8.44 -23.05 -14.52
#